data_AF-A0AA91IMM9-F1
#
_entry.id   AF-A0AA91IMM9-F1
#
_cell.length_a   1.000
_cell.length_b   1.000
_cell.length_c   1.000
_cell.angle_alpha   90.00
_cell.angle_beta   90.00
_cell.angle_gamma   90.00
#
_symmetry.space_group_name_H-M   'P 1'
#
loop_
_entity.id
_entity.type
_entity.pdbx_description
1 polymer ?
#
loop_
_entity_poly.entity_id
_entity_poly.type
_entity_poly.pdbx_seq_one_letter_code
_entity_poly.pdbx_strand_id
1 'polypeptide(L)'
;MAELVVFKANELAVSRYDLTEHETKLILFCVAKLNPTLETPDETERTVKFSCSEYSSFMGISYENAWGRLNTSTRELFKRSIELIYPTGAVSMRVFNWAEYAEFNRETQEVTLVFSKYIIPLLFHLKRFIKYNLEHVKSFENKYSMRIYEWLLKELTQRKTHKANISISIDEFKFMLMLEKSYPEYKLLNHWVLKPISKDLNTYSNIKLSIDKRGRPADTLIFQVELDKQIDLVTELAKEPISKKEDNSIRLTPENRLHEGLKTTLHDALTAKIQLTGFEAKFLSDMQSKYDLNGSFTWLTQKQRATLEKILAKYGRN
;
A
#
# COMPACT_ATOMS: atom_id res chain seq x y z
N MET A 1 -1.62 -21.98 -9.38
CA MET A 1 -2.43 -21.18 -8.43
C MET A 1 -2.33 -19.74 -8.85
N ALA A 2 -3.42 -18.97 -8.79
CA ALA A 2 -3.37 -17.54 -9.05
C ALA A 2 -2.47 -16.86 -8.01
N GLU A 3 -1.67 -15.88 -8.43
CA GLU A 3 -0.85 -15.11 -7.51
C GLU A 3 -1.75 -14.25 -6.61
N LEU A 4 -1.58 -14.39 -5.29
CA LEU A 4 -2.28 -13.56 -4.31
C LEU A 4 -1.49 -12.29 -4.07
N VAL A 5 -2.06 -11.16 -4.48
CA VAL A 5 -1.42 -9.83 -4.38
C VAL A 5 -2.14 -9.00 -3.33
N VAL A 6 -1.39 -8.51 -2.36
CA VAL A 6 -1.92 -7.64 -1.30
C VAL A 6 -1.86 -6.19 -1.76
N PHE A 7 -2.95 -5.46 -1.54
CA PHE A 7 -3.01 -4.01 -1.67
C PHE A 7 -3.45 -3.39 -0.35
N LYS A 8 -2.67 -2.44 0.18
CA LYS A 8 -2.98 -1.76 1.45
C LYS A 8 -2.62 -0.29 1.38
N ALA A 9 -3.46 0.58 1.92
CA ALA A 9 -3.13 1.99 2.07
C ALA A 9 -1.85 2.17 2.91
N ASN A 10 -1.06 3.17 2.55
CA ASN A 10 0.16 3.51 3.29
C ASN A 10 -0.14 3.83 4.77
N GLU A 11 -1.32 4.37 5.05
CA GLU A 11 -1.79 4.67 6.41
C GLU A 11 -1.98 3.39 7.23
N LEU A 12 -2.50 2.32 6.64
CA LEU A 12 -2.65 1.02 7.31
C LEU A 12 -1.30 0.37 7.56
N ALA A 13 -0.34 0.49 6.63
CA ALA A 13 1.01 -0.06 6.78
C ALA A 13 1.78 0.53 7.98
N VAL A 14 1.42 1.75 8.44
CA VAL A 14 2.04 2.42 9.61
C VAL A 14 1.11 2.56 10.81
N SER A 15 -0.14 2.10 10.69
CA SER A 15 -1.12 2.11 11.78
C SER A 15 -0.71 1.20 12.93
N ARG A 16 -1.28 1.42 14.12
CA ARG A 16 -0.95 0.61 15.30
C ARG A 16 -1.95 -0.53 15.46
N TYR A 17 -1.44 -1.74 15.57
CA TYR A 17 -2.18 -2.94 15.90
C TYR A 17 -1.20 -4.01 16.39
N ASP A 18 -1.69 -4.89 17.26
CA ASP A 18 -0.95 -6.07 17.72
C ASP A 18 -1.64 -7.33 17.20
N LEU A 19 -1.15 -7.85 16.08
CA LEU A 19 -1.57 -9.12 15.52
C LEU A 19 -0.48 -10.16 15.75
N THR A 20 -0.86 -11.40 16.00
CA THR A 20 0.06 -12.55 15.91
C THR A 20 0.47 -12.80 14.45
N GLU A 21 1.49 -13.63 14.26
CA GLU A 21 1.92 -14.07 12.93
C GLU A 21 0.75 -14.73 12.16
N HIS A 22 -0.01 -15.62 12.81
CA HIS A 22 -1.14 -16.32 12.19
C HIS A 22 -2.33 -15.38 11.90
N GLU A 23 -2.66 -14.47 12.82
CA GLU A 23 -3.69 -13.45 12.59
C GLU A 23 -3.30 -12.53 11.41
N THR A 24 -2.02 -12.15 11.32
CA THR A 24 -1.50 -11.34 10.20
C THR A 24 -1.60 -12.09 8.88
N LYS A 25 -1.17 -13.36 8.84
CA LYS A 25 -1.26 -14.21 7.63
C LYS A 25 -2.70 -14.39 7.16
N LEU A 26 -3.62 -14.63 8.10
CA LEU A 26 -5.06 -14.70 7.82
C LEU A 26 -5.57 -13.41 7.19
N ILE A 27 -5.29 -12.26 7.80
CA ILE A 27 -5.72 -10.97 7.26
C ILE A 27 -5.14 -10.74 5.87
N LEU A 28 -3.85 -10.95 5.66
CA LEU A 28 -3.21 -10.73 4.36
C LEU A 28 -3.76 -11.66 3.27
N PHE A 29 -4.06 -12.91 3.62
CA PHE A 29 -4.74 -13.85 2.73
C PHE A 29 -6.10 -13.32 2.31
N CYS A 30 -6.92 -12.87 3.28
CA CYS A 30 -8.23 -12.31 2.98
C CYS A 30 -8.13 -11.02 2.16
N VAL A 31 -7.20 -10.11 2.50
CA VAL A 31 -6.96 -8.87 1.75
C VAL A 31 -6.60 -9.15 0.30
N ALA A 32 -5.75 -10.17 0.04
CA ALA A 32 -5.33 -10.52 -1.31
C ALA A 32 -6.46 -11.12 -2.18
N LYS A 33 -7.62 -11.43 -1.60
CA LYS A 33 -8.82 -11.90 -2.31
C LYS A 33 -9.85 -10.80 -2.57
N LEU A 34 -9.63 -9.60 -2.03
CA LEU A 34 -10.48 -8.44 -2.29
C LEU A 34 -10.18 -7.86 -3.68
N ASN A 35 -11.16 -7.14 -4.24
CA ASN A 35 -10.95 -6.31 -5.42
C ASN A 35 -10.72 -4.84 -5.01
N PRO A 36 -9.46 -4.36 -4.93
CA PRO A 36 -9.15 -3.03 -4.41
C PRO A 36 -9.56 -1.88 -5.34
N THR A 37 -9.91 -2.17 -6.59
CA THR A 37 -10.31 -1.16 -7.59
C THR A 37 -11.76 -0.71 -7.41
N LEU A 38 -12.54 -1.44 -6.62
CA LEU A 38 -13.93 -1.09 -6.36
C LEU A 38 -13.99 0.21 -5.59
N GLU A 39 -14.74 1.13 -6.17
CA GLU A 39 -15.12 2.34 -5.51
C GLU A 39 -16.44 2.13 -4.79
N THR A 40 -16.62 2.22 -3.47
CA THR A 40 -17.93 1.93 -2.81
C THR A 40 -18.31 0.43 -2.80
N PRO A 41 -17.43 -0.45 -2.26
CA PRO A 41 -17.80 -1.84 -2.00
C PRO A 41 -18.92 -1.91 -0.95
N ASP A 42 -19.91 -2.78 -1.16
CA ASP A 42 -20.92 -3.10 -0.18
C ASP A 42 -20.45 -4.22 0.78
N GLU A 43 -21.36 -4.88 1.49
CA GLU A 43 -20.99 -5.99 2.37
C GLU A 43 -20.47 -7.21 1.60
N THR A 44 -21.07 -7.51 0.45
CA THR A 44 -20.69 -8.62 -0.43
C THR A 44 -19.25 -8.47 -0.90
N GLU A 45 -18.84 -7.28 -1.37
CA GLU A 45 -17.48 -7.10 -1.85
C GLU A 45 -16.44 -6.98 -0.73
N ARG A 46 -16.87 -6.76 0.50
CA ARG A 46 -16.02 -6.86 1.71
C ARG A 46 -16.01 -8.26 2.31
N THR A 47 -16.81 -9.18 1.77
CA THR A 47 -16.91 -10.56 2.24
C THR A 47 -15.90 -11.44 1.52
N VAL A 48 -15.10 -12.16 2.31
CA VAL A 48 -14.17 -13.18 1.79
C VAL A 48 -14.61 -14.53 2.30
N LYS A 49 -14.89 -15.44 1.36
CA LYS A 49 -15.19 -16.84 1.63
C LYS A 49 -14.07 -17.74 1.12
N PHE A 50 -13.61 -18.67 1.93
CA PHE A 50 -12.52 -19.59 1.56
C PHE A 50 -12.59 -20.89 2.37
N SER A 51 -12.05 -21.97 1.82
CA SER A 51 -11.99 -23.25 2.52
C SER A 51 -10.72 -23.37 3.39
N CYS A 52 -10.80 -24.21 4.42
CA CYS A 52 -9.64 -24.59 5.23
C CYS A 52 -8.51 -25.17 4.36
N SER A 53 -8.87 -26.01 3.37
CA SER A 53 -7.94 -26.64 2.44
C SER A 53 -7.21 -25.62 1.58
N GLU A 54 -7.94 -24.63 1.07
CA GLU A 54 -7.37 -23.54 0.28
C GLU A 54 -6.37 -22.72 1.10
N TYR A 55 -6.76 -22.32 2.31
CA TYR A 55 -5.89 -21.57 3.21
C TYR A 55 -4.65 -22.36 3.59
N SER A 56 -4.81 -23.63 3.98
CA SER A 56 -3.70 -24.49 4.41
C SER A 56 -2.72 -24.77 3.28
N SER A 57 -3.24 -25.02 2.06
CA SER A 57 -2.43 -25.26 0.87
C SER A 57 -1.60 -24.03 0.52
N PHE A 58 -2.22 -22.85 0.50
CA PHE A 58 -1.52 -21.61 0.17
C PHE A 58 -0.45 -21.25 1.21
N MET A 59 -0.79 -21.39 2.50
CA MET A 59 0.09 -21.04 3.61
C MET A 59 1.14 -22.12 3.95
N GLY A 60 1.09 -23.29 3.31
CA GLY A 60 1.99 -24.41 3.62
C GLY A 60 1.80 -24.98 5.03
N ILE A 61 0.57 -24.93 5.55
CA ILE A 61 0.23 -25.44 6.89
C ILE A 61 -0.34 -26.85 6.76
N SER A 62 0.06 -27.79 7.64
CA SER A 62 -0.57 -29.11 7.69
C SER A 62 -2.08 -28.99 7.94
N TYR A 63 -2.85 -29.68 7.11
CA TYR A 63 -4.32 -29.66 7.14
C TYR A 63 -4.90 -30.09 8.49
N GLU A 64 -4.28 -31.08 9.14
CA GLU A 64 -4.73 -31.68 10.41
C GLU A 64 -4.90 -30.63 11.52
N ASN A 65 -4.08 -29.58 11.49
CA ASN A 65 -4.11 -28.49 12.47
C ASN A 65 -4.68 -27.19 11.90
N ALA A 66 -4.95 -27.13 10.60
CA ALA A 66 -5.34 -25.90 9.92
C ALA A 66 -6.68 -25.37 10.42
N TRP A 67 -7.69 -26.24 10.60
CA TRP A 67 -9.03 -25.81 11.02
C TRP A 67 -9.04 -25.21 12.43
N GLY A 68 -8.39 -25.87 13.40
CA GLY A 68 -8.29 -25.38 14.77
C GLY A 68 -7.51 -24.07 14.87
N ARG A 69 -6.41 -23.95 14.12
CA ARG A 69 -5.61 -22.71 14.02
C ARG A 69 -6.39 -21.58 13.37
N LEU A 70 -7.12 -21.87 12.30
CA LEU A 70 -7.95 -20.89 11.59
C LEU A 70 -9.05 -20.36 12.50
N ASN A 71 -9.80 -21.25 13.17
CA ASN A 71 -10.81 -20.86 14.15
C ASN A 71 -10.23 -19.99 15.28
N THR A 72 -9.11 -20.40 15.85
CA THR A 72 -8.45 -19.62 16.91
C THR A 72 -8.00 -18.25 16.40
N SER A 73 -7.30 -18.19 15.26
CA SER A 73 -6.78 -16.95 14.70
C SER A 73 -7.91 -15.98 14.32
N THR A 74 -8.98 -16.48 13.70
CA THR A 74 -10.16 -15.67 13.38
C THR A 74 -10.85 -15.17 14.64
N ARG A 75 -11.02 -15.98 15.69
CA ARG A 75 -11.63 -15.52 16.95
C ARG A 75 -10.80 -14.47 17.67
N GLU A 76 -9.48 -14.64 17.73
CA GLU A 76 -8.60 -13.66 18.35
C GLU A 76 -8.54 -12.37 17.55
N LEU A 77 -8.59 -12.43 16.21
CA LEU A 77 -8.65 -11.26 15.33
C LEU A 77 -9.78 -10.29 15.68
N PHE A 78 -10.95 -10.79 16.12
CA PHE A 78 -12.08 -9.94 16.54
C PHE A 78 -11.82 -9.13 17.82
N LYS A 79 -10.79 -9.50 18.59
CA LYS A 79 -10.32 -8.75 19.76
C LYS A 79 -9.27 -7.70 19.40
N ARG A 80 -8.84 -7.65 18.14
CA ARG A 80 -7.76 -6.78 17.66
C ARG A 80 -8.34 -5.55 17.01
N SER A 81 -7.94 -4.39 17.52
CA SER A 81 -8.24 -3.09 16.92
C SER A 81 -7.08 -2.58 16.07
N ILE A 82 -7.41 -1.73 15.11
CA ILE A 82 -6.51 -0.83 14.41
C ILE A 82 -6.66 0.54 15.05
N GLU A 83 -5.55 1.19 15.38
CA GLU A 83 -5.51 2.58 15.79
C GLU A 83 -4.82 3.42 14.72
N LEU A 84 -5.56 4.39 14.17
CA LEU A 84 -5.03 5.44 13.31
C LEU A 84 -4.79 6.68 14.17
N ILE A 85 -3.53 7.10 14.27
CA ILE A 85 -3.13 8.25 15.07
C ILE A 85 -2.91 9.45 14.15
N TYR A 86 -3.57 10.56 14.47
CA TYR A 86 -3.49 11.80 13.74
C TYR A 86 -2.83 12.87 14.63
N PRO A 87 -1.56 13.22 14.39
CA PRO A 87 -0.83 14.17 15.23
C PRO A 87 -1.34 15.61 15.09
N THR A 88 -2.17 15.89 14.08
CA THR A 88 -2.68 17.22 13.75
C THR A 88 -4.14 17.15 13.33
N GLY A 89 -4.86 18.26 13.43
CA GLY A 89 -6.29 18.35 13.11
C GLY A 89 -7.21 18.08 14.31
N ALA A 90 -8.53 18.18 14.08
CA ALA A 90 -9.54 18.05 15.14
C ALA A 90 -9.74 16.60 15.60
N VAL A 91 -9.52 15.63 14.71
CA VAL A 91 -9.57 14.20 15.04
C VAL A 91 -8.15 13.77 15.36
N SER A 92 -7.91 13.34 16.60
CA SER A 92 -6.60 12.86 17.06
C SER A 92 -6.40 11.35 16.87
N MET A 93 -7.49 10.57 16.85
CA MET A 93 -7.44 9.11 16.76
C MET A 93 -8.72 8.51 16.19
N ARG A 94 -8.59 7.41 15.45
CA ARG A 94 -9.69 6.49 15.10
C ARG A 94 -9.33 5.08 15.53
N VAL A 95 -10.31 4.36 16.08
CA VAL A 95 -10.15 2.98 16.53
C VAL A 95 -11.31 2.14 15.98
N PHE A 96 -10.99 1.03 15.33
CA PHE A 96 -11.97 0.10 14.77
C PHE A 96 -11.35 -1.30 14.61
N ASN A 97 -12.18 -2.33 14.45
CA ASN A 97 -11.71 -3.71 14.28
C ASN A 97 -11.46 -4.04 12.81
N TRP A 98 -10.69 -5.10 12.57
CA TRP A 98 -10.42 -5.61 11.22
C TRP A 98 -11.68 -6.15 10.51
N ALA A 99 -12.46 -6.93 11.25
CA ALA A 99 -13.65 -7.63 10.75
C ALA A 99 -14.86 -7.35 11.65
N GLU A 100 -16.05 -7.42 11.07
CA GLU A 100 -17.32 -7.21 11.77
C GLU A 100 -18.19 -8.47 11.82
N TYR A 101 -17.94 -9.45 10.95
CA TYR A 101 -18.61 -10.75 10.96
C TYR A 101 -17.68 -11.88 10.55
N ALA A 102 -17.82 -13.04 11.18
CA ALA A 102 -17.17 -14.27 10.75
C ALA A 102 -18.08 -15.48 11.00
N GLU A 103 -18.12 -16.39 10.05
CA GLU A 103 -18.90 -17.63 10.10
C GLU A 103 -18.00 -18.82 9.76
N PHE A 104 -18.23 -19.93 10.46
CA PHE A 104 -17.54 -21.19 10.24
C PHE A 104 -18.54 -22.25 9.85
N ASN A 105 -18.49 -22.69 8.59
CA ASN A 105 -19.28 -23.82 8.14
C ASN A 105 -18.50 -25.10 8.40
N ARG A 106 -18.99 -25.94 9.33
CA ARG A 106 -18.32 -27.19 9.70
C ARG A 106 -18.48 -28.29 8.65
N GLU A 107 -19.57 -28.27 7.88
CA GLU A 107 -19.86 -29.27 6.85
C GLU A 107 -18.95 -29.06 5.64
N THR A 108 -18.83 -27.82 5.17
CA THR A 108 -17.96 -27.47 4.04
C THR A 108 -16.53 -27.13 4.44
N GLN A 109 -16.25 -27.00 5.75
CA GLN A 109 -14.98 -26.51 6.30
C GLN A 109 -14.54 -25.17 5.70
N GLU A 110 -15.50 -24.25 5.57
CA GLU A 110 -15.31 -22.92 5.03
C GLU A 110 -15.39 -21.85 6.12
N VAL A 111 -14.67 -20.76 5.90
CA VAL A 111 -14.77 -19.53 6.68
C VAL A 111 -15.29 -18.42 5.77
N THR A 112 -16.30 -17.71 6.26
CA THR A 112 -16.76 -16.44 5.71
C THR A 112 -16.29 -15.34 6.65
N LEU A 113 -15.62 -14.31 6.15
CA LEU A 113 -15.15 -13.16 6.92
C LEU A 113 -15.59 -11.87 6.23
N VAL A 114 -16.23 -10.98 6.98
CA VAL A 114 -16.63 -9.65 6.50
C VAL A 114 -15.72 -8.62 7.15
N PHE A 115 -14.91 -7.95 6.34
CA PHE A 115 -14.08 -6.83 6.80
C PHE A 115 -14.93 -5.69 7.34
N SER A 116 -14.47 -4.95 8.34
CA SER A 116 -15.23 -3.82 8.89
C SER A 116 -15.46 -2.71 7.85
N LYS A 117 -16.63 -2.05 7.87
CA LYS A 117 -16.91 -0.95 6.93
C LYS A 117 -15.93 0.23 7.06
N TYR A 118 -15.30 0.38 8.23
CA TYR A 118 -14.31 1.43 8.48
C TYR A 118 -12.94 1.15 7.83
N ILE A 119 -12.69 -0.08 7.39
CA ILE A 119 -11.45 -0.44 6.68
C ILE A 119 -11.51 -0.11 5.19
N ILE A 120 -12.70 0.20 4.64
CA ILE A 120 -12.89 0.51 3.21
C ILE A 120 -11.82 1.47 2.67
N PRO A 121 -11.58 2.67 3.26
CA PRO A 121 -10.59 3.61 2.71
C PRO A 121 -9.14 3.11 2.79
N LEU A 122 -8.89 1.99 3.48
CA LEU A 122 -7.56 1.44 3.73
C LEU A 122 -7.25 0.19 2.90
N LEU A 123 -8.27 -0.47 2.35
CA LEU A 123 -8.13 -1.66 1.49
C LEU A 123 -8.73 -1.46 0.08
N PHE A 124 -9.64 -0.51 -0.06
CA PHE A 124 -10.29 -0.10 -1.29
C PHE A 124 -9.97 1.39 -1.54
N HIS A 125 -10.30 1.88 -2.74
CA HIS A 125 -10.12 3.32 -3.07
C HIS A 125 -8.70 3.84 -2.87
N LEU A 126 -7.71 3.00 -3.12
CA LEU A 126 -6.34 3.24 -2.71
C LEU A 126 -5.64 4.30 -3.57
N LYS A 127 -5.44 5.50 -3.00
CA LYS A 127 -4.65 6.57 -3.66
C LYS A 127 -3.14 6.40 -3.45
N ARG A 128 -2.74 6.13 -2.20
CA ARG A 128 -1.34 5.92 -1.81
C ARG A 128 -1.27 4.60 -1.07
N PHE A 129 -0.69 3.60 -1.71
CA PHE A 129 -0.70 2.23 -1.22
C PHE A 129 0.63 1.53 -1.46
N ILE A 130 0.78 0.44 -0.74
CA ILE A 130 1.76 -0.60 -1.01
C ILE A 130 1.07 -1.76 -1.71
N LYS A 131 1.84 -2.46 -2.55
CA LYS A 131 1.43 -3.64 -3.30
C LYS A 131 2.56 -4.64 -3.29
N TYR A 132 2.26 -5.91 -3.01
CA TYR A 132 3.26 -6.98 -3.05
C TYR A 132 2.60 -8.35 -3.18
N ASN A 133 3.33 -9.33 -3.69
CA ASN A 133 2.89 -10.72 -3.71
C ASN A 133 2.99 -11.31 -2.29
N LEU A 134 1.90 -11.93 -1.81
CA LEU A 134 1.81 -12.53 -0.47
C LEU A 134 2.89 -13.61 -0.24
N GLU A 135 3.39 -14.24 -1.29
CA GLU A 135 4.52 -15.18 -1.26
C GLU A 135 5.76 -14.61 -0.54
N HIS A 136 6.02 -13.30 -0.65
CA HIS A 136 7.19 -12.66 -0.04
C HIS A 136 7.15 -12.58 1.49
N VAL A 137 5.99 -12.79 2.10
CA VAL A 137 5.81 -12.63 3.55
C VAL A 137 5.14 -13.82 4.23
N LYS A 138 4.52 -14.74 3.47
CA LYS A 138 3.77 -15.87 4.04
C LYS A 138 4.63 -16.83 4.87
N SER A 139 5.95 -16.84 4.65
CA SER A 139 6.91 -17.70 5.36
C SER A 139 7.60 -17.02 6.55
N PHE A 140 7.29 -15.76 6.85
CA PHE A 140 7.84 -15.09 8.03
C PHE A 140 7.32 -15.75 9.32
N GLU A 141 8.19 -15.85 10.32
CA GLU A 141 7.92 -16.48 11.62
C GLU A 141 7.71 -15.42 12.72
N ASN A 142 8.32 -14.24 12.56
CA ASN A 142 8.16 -13.17 13.54
C ASN A 142 6.98 -12.26 13.18
N LYS A 143 6.07 -12.05 14.14
CA LYS A 143 4.86 -11.24 13.94
C LYS A 143 5.13 -9.78 13.50
N TYR A 144 6.31 -9.23 13.79
CA TYR A 144 6.66 -7.86 13.41
C TYR A 144 7.25 -7.79 11.98
N SER A 145 7.76 -8.89 11.43
CA SER A 145 8.43 -8.91 10.12
C SER A 145 7.52 -8.43 9.00
N MET A 146 6.26 -8.87 8.96
CA MET A 146 5.30 -8.40 7.94
C MET A 146 5.10 -6.88 8.02
N ARG A 147 4.97 -6.33 9.24
CA ARG A 147 4.77 -4.90 9.44
C ARG A 147 5.98 -4.09 8.99
N ILE A 148 7.19 -4.57 9.29
CA ILE A 148 8.42 -3.91 8.84
C ILE A 148 8.62 -4.02 7.34
N TYR A 149 8.30 -5.17 6.74
CA TYR A 149 8.30 -5.31 5.28
C TYR A 149 7.38 -4.28 4.61
N GLU A 150 6.14 -4.18 5.07
CA GLU A 150 5.16 -3.21 4.55
C GLU A 150 5.60 -1.75 4.75
N TRP A 151 6.15 -1.41 5.92
CA TRP A 151 6.68 -0.08 6.20
C TRP A 151 7.88 0.28 5.30
N LEU A 152 8.83 -0.64 5.13
CA LEU A 152 9.99 -0.43 4.25
C LEU A 152 9.55 -0.27 2.79
N LEU A 153 8.59 -1.08 2.34
CA LEU A 153 8.03 -0.98 1.00
C LEU A 153 7.37 0.39 0.79
N LYS A 154 6.56 0.86 1.75
CA LYS A 154 6.00 2.22 1.74
C LYS A 154 7.10 3.27 1.59
N GLU A 155 8.15 3.20 2.40
CA GLU A 155 9.24 4.20 2.37
C GLU A 155 9.97 4.21 1.02
N LEU A 156 10.27 3.04 0.46
CA LEU A 156 10.89 2.90 -0.85
C LEU A 156 10.01 3.45 -1.98
N THR A 157 8.72 3.07 -2.00
CA THR A 157 7.74 3.56 -2.97
C THR A 157 7.59 5.08 -2.89
N GLN A 158 7.51 5.66 -1.69
CA GLN A 158 7.39 7.10 -1.50
C GLN A 158 8.63 7.87 -1.97
N ARG A 159 9.82 7.29 -1.77
CA ARG A 159 11.10 7.86 -2.23
C ARG A 159 11.38 7.59 -3.70
N LYS A 160 10.56 6.77 -4.37
CA LYS A 160 10.75 6.31 -5.75
C LYS A 160 12.14 5.70 -5.97
N THR A 161 12.59 4.90 -5.01
CA THR A 161 13.88 4.21 -5.05
C THR A 161 13.72 2.75 -4.67
N HIS A 162 14.62 1.90 -5.13
CA HIS A 162 14.72 0.50 -4.73
C HIS A 162 15.74 0.32 -3.60
N LYS A 163 16.53 1.34 -3.26
CA LYS A 163 17.56 1.27 -2.23
C LYS A 163 17.59 2.55 -1.41
N ALA A 164 17.58 2.42 -0.08
CA ALA A 164 17.61 3.56 0.82
C ALA A 164 18.18 3.21 2.20
N ASN A 165 18.67 4.23 2.89
CA ASN A 165 18.92 4.18 4.33
C ASN A 165 17.77 4.94 5.01
N ILE A 166 16.89 4.22 5.70
CA ILE A 166 15.72 4.78 6.37
C ILE A 166 16.02 4.85 7.87
N SER A 167 15.95 6.06 8.43
CA SER A 167 16.16 6.28 9.86
C SER A 167 14.83 6.44 10.58
N ILE A 168 14.72 5.87 11.78
CA ILE A 168 13.58 6.00 12.68
C ILE A 168 14.10 6.02 14.12
N SER A 169 13.52 6.86 14.99
CA SER A 169 13.88 6.80 16.40
C SER A 169 13.44 5.46 17.02
N ILE A 170 14.14 4.99 18.06
CA ILE A 170 13.75 3.77 18.77
C ILE A 170 12.35 3.93 19.37
N ASP A 171 12.00 5.12 19.85
CA ASP A 171 10.70 5.42 20.42
C ASP A 171 9.58 5.34 19.36
N GLU A 172 9.76 5.95 18.19
CA GLU A 172 8.79 5.84 17.08
C GLU A 172 8.67 4.40 16.57
N PHE A 173 9.79 3.68 16.47
CA PHE A 173 9.78 2.26 16.06
C PHE A 173 8.99 1.41 17.05
N LYS A 174 9.24 1.60 18.35
CA LYS A 174 8.51 0.90 19.41
C LYS A 174 7.04 1.31 19.43
N PHE A 175 6.73 2.59 19.24
CA PHE A 175 5.36 3.09 19.18
C PHE A 175 4.57 2.49 18.02
N MET A 176 5.18 2.44 16.83
CA MET A 176 4.60 1.80 15.65
C MET A 176 4.26 0.33 15.93
N LEU A 177 5.16 -0.40 16.59
CA LEU A 177 5.00 -1.83 16.90
C LEU A 177 4.27 -2.16 18.22
N MET A 178 3.75 -1.15 18.95
CA MET A 178 3.14 -1.31 20.28
C MET A 178 4.07 -1.97 21.32
N LEU A 179 5.33 -1.54 21.30
CA LEU A 179 6.43 -2.05 22.12
C LEU A 179 6.97 -1.03 23.13
N GLU A 180 6.29 0.08 23.36
CA GLU A 180 6.78 1.23 24.16
C GLU A 180 7.30 0.79 25.53
N LYS A 181 6.56 -0.08 26.21
CA LYS A 181 6.88 -0.62 27.54
C LYS A 181 7.75 -1.89 27.50
N SER A 182 8.03 -2.42 26.32
CA SER A 182 8.78 -3.67 26.10
C SER A 182 10.23 -3.38 25.76
N TYR A 183 11.13 -4.33 26.04
CA TYR A 183 12.55 -4.26 25.67
C TYR A 183 13.22 -2.93 26.04
N PRO A 184 13.34 -2.59 27.34
CA PRO A 184 13.90 -1.30 27.78
C PRO A 184 15.34 -1.10 27.32
N GLU A 185 16.12 -2.18 27.23
CA GLU A 185 17.49 -2.14 26.73
C GLU A 185 17.56 -2.46 25.24
N TYR A 186 18.39 -1.71 24.50
CA TYR A 186 18.65 -1.97 23.08
C TYR A 186 19.07 -3.42 22.81
N LYS A 187 19.87 -4.03 23.71
CA LYS A 187 20.32 -5.42 23.55
C LYS A 187 19.14 -6.39 23.46
N LEU A 188 18.09 -6.18 24.26
CA LEU A 188 16.89 -7.00 24.25
C LEU A 188 16.07 -6.75 22.98
N LEU A 189 15.88 -5.48 22.59
CA LEU A 189 15.18 -5.11 21.36
C LEU A 189 15.88 -5.73 20.13
N ASN A 190 17.21 -5.64 20.10
CA ASN A 190 18.02 -6.19 19.02
C ASN A 190 17.89 -7.72 18.94
N HIS A 191 17.93 -8.42 20.09
CA HIS A 191 17.87 -9.87 20.12
C HIS A 191 16.49 -10.42 19.76
N TRP A 192 15.42 -9.86 20.34
CA TRP A 192 14.06 -10.41 20.23
C TRP A 192 13.23 -9.84 19.08
N VAL A 193 13.62 -8.69 18.52
CA VAL A 193 12.84 -7.99 17.49
C VAL A 193 13.68 -7.79 16.24
N LEU A 194 14.78 -7.02 16.30
CA LEU A 194 15.50 -6.61 15.10
C LEU A 194 16.20 -7.77 14.37
N LYS A 195 16.87 -8.66 15.11
CA LYS A 195 17.52 -9.85 14.53
C LYS A 195 16.51 -10.80 13.87
N PRO A 196 15.39 -11.17 14.51
CA PRO A 196 14.34 -11.95 13.86
C PRO A 196 13.78 -11.29 12.59
N ILE A 197 13.49 -9.98 12.64
CA ILE A 197 13.03 -9.22 11.46
C ILE A 197 14.05 -9.29 10.32
N SER A 198 15.32 -9.03 10.61
CA SER A 198 16.37 -9.09 9.60
C SER A 198 16.52 -10.51 9.03
N LYS A 199 16.42 -11.54 9.86
CA LYS A 199 16.46 -12.94 9.40
C LYS A 199 15.31 -13.23 8.44
N ASP A 200 14.07 -12.91 8.84
CA ASP A 200 12.89 -13.19 8.04
C ASP A 200 12.95 -12.50 6.68
N LEU A 201 13.19 -11.18 6.65
CA LEU A 201 13.19 -10.42 5.40
C LEU A 201 14.28 -10.91 4.45
N ASN A 202 15.51 -11.13 4.93
CA ASN A 202 16.61 -11.61 4.09
C ASN A 202 16.44 -13.06 3.62
N THR A 203 15.66 -13.88 4.32
CA THR A 203 15.50 -15.31 3.99
C THR A 203 14.34 -15.55 3.02
N TYR A 204 13.20 -14.87 3.23
CA TYR A 204 11.95 -15.24 2.55
C TYR A 204 11.40 -14.18 1.60
N SER A 205 11.91 -12.95 1.66
CA SER A 205 11.34 -11.83 0.89
C SER A 205 12.25 -11.38 -0.24
N ASN A 206 11.72 -10.48 -1.08
CA ASN A 206 12.46 -9.76 -2.12
C ASN A 206 13.22 -8.52 -1.58
N ILE A 207 13.41 -8.40 -0.27
CA ILE A 207 14.12 -7.31 0.38
C ILE A 207 15.40 -7.83 1.06
N LYS A 208 16.53 -7.17 0.77
CA LYS A 208 17.76 -7.26 1.56
C LYS A 208 17.77 -6.17 2.61
N LEU A 209 18.03 -6.55 3.87
CA LEU A 209 17.96 -5.65 5.01
C LEU A 209 19.17 -5.81 5.95
N SER A 210 19.84 -4.70 6.22
CA SER A 210 20.74 -4.54 7.37
C SER A 210 20.19 -3.47 8.32
N ILE A 211 20.33 -3.68 9.63
CA ILE A 211 19.84 -2.75 10.66
C ILE A 211 21.02 -2.30 11.51
N ASP A 212 21.34 -1.01 11.41
CA ASP A 212 22.35 -0.34 12.23
C ASP A 212 21.69 0.56 13.29
N LYS A 213 22.51 1.06 14.21
CA LYS A 213 22.08 2.02 15.25
C LYS A 213 22.98 3.24 15.29
N ARG A 214 22.42 4.38 15.71
CA ARG A 214 23.15 5.62 16.00
C ARG A 214 22.88 6.05 17.44
N GLY A 215 23.80 6.84 18.01
CA GLY A 215 23.71 7.37 19.38
C GLY A 215 24.51 6.55 20.42
N ARG A 216 24.86 7.22 21.53
CA ARG A 216 25.40 6.62 22.76
C ARG A 216 24.78 7.36 23.98
N PRO A 217 23.74 6.80 24.64
CA PRO A 217 23.06 5.54 24.31
C PRO A 217 22.38 5.58 22.94
N ALA A 218 22.12 4.41 22.35
CA ALA A 218 21.48 4.34 21.04
C ALA A 218 20.05 4.87 21.12
N ASP A 219 19.69 5.75 20.17
CA ASP A 219 18.38 6.43 20.11
C ASP A 219 17.69 6.26 18.74
N THR A 220 18.45 5.88 17.71
CA THR A 220 18.00 5.83 16.32
C THR A 220 18.40 4.51 15.68
N LEU A 221 17.46 3.91 14.94
CA LEU A 221 17.68 2.76 14.07
C LEU A 221 17.86 3.23 12.63
N ILE A 222 18.77 2.58 11.89
CA ILE A 222 19.02 2.83 10.47
C ILE A 222 18.80 1.53 9.71
N PHE A 223 17.73 1.47 8.94
CA PHE A 223 17.40 0.36 8.06
C PHE A 223 18.03 0.61 6.70
N GLN A 224 19.08 -0.13 6.38
CA GLN A 224 19.71 -0.16 5.07
C GLN A 224 18.98 -1.22 4.24
N VAL A 225 18.13 -0.76 3.33
CA VAL A 225 17.20 -1.61 2.60
C VAL A 225 17.48 -1.55 1.12
N GLU A 226 17.41 -2.71 0.46
CA GLU A 226 17.48 -2.86 -0.99
C GLU A 226 16.40 -3.85 -1.44
N LEU A 227 15.50 -3.39 -2.30
CA LEU A 227 14.45 -4.18 -2.94
C LEU A 227 14.98 -4.75 -4.26
N ASP A 228 14.87 -6.06 -4.43
CA ASP A 228 15.33 -6.74 -5.64
C ASP A 228 14.49 -6.28 -6.84
N LYS A 229 15.15 -5.66 -7.84
CA LYS A 229 14.50 -5.13 -9.05
C LYS A 229 13.85 -6.19 -9.94
N GLN A 230 14.16 -7.47 -9.74
CA GLN A 230 13.89 -8.55 -10.69
C GLN A 230 12.61 -9.35 -10.40
N ILE A 231 11.87 -9.06 -9.32
CA ILE A 231 10.65 -9.78 -8.96
C ILE A 231 9.47 -8.81 -8.86
N ASP A 232 9.29 -8.03 -9.93
CA ASP A 232 8.18 -7.10 -10.10
C ASP A 232 7.43 -7.42 -11.41
N LEU A 233 7.17 -8.70 -11.65
CA LEU A 233 6.22 -9.16 -12.69
C LEU A 233 4.79 -8.64 -12.44
N VAL A 234 4.53 -8.02 -11.28
CA VAL A 234 3.26 -7.37 -10.96
C VAL A 234 3.29 -5.84 -11.16
N THR A 235 4.44 -5.25 -11.51
CA THR A 235 4.57 -3.79 -11.74
C THR A 235 4.35 -3.42 -13.21
N GLU A 236 4.33 -4.39 -14.13
CA GLU A 236 4.06 -4.14 -15.55
C GLU A 236 2.59 -4.36 -15.99
N LEU A 237 1.70 -4.89 -15.14
CA LEU A 237 0.26 -4.99 -15.45
C LEU A 237 -0.51 -3.67 -15.25
N ALA A 238 0.19 -2.56 -15.01
CA ALA A 238 -0.36 -1.19 -15.11
C ALA A 238 0.15 -0.44 -16.35
N LYS A 239 0.80 -1.13 -17.32
CA LYS A 239 0.83 -0.64 -18.70
C LYS A 239 -0.54 -0.92 -19.30
N GLU A 240 -1.28 0.18 -19.47
CA GLU A 240 -2.48 0.38 -20.29
C GLU A 240 -3.31 -0.86 -20.69
N PRO A 241 -4.61 -0.92 -20.38
CA PRO A 241 -5.47 -1.84 -21.10
C PRO A 241 -5.39 -1.46 -22.59
N ILE A 242 -4.75 -2.33 -23.38
CA ILE A 242 -4.88 -2.34 -24.83
C ILE A 242 -6.38 -2.44 -25.09
N SER A 243 -6.97 -1.33 -25.51
CA SER A 243 -8.34 -1.28 -25.97
C SER A 243 -8.46 -2.28 -27.10
N LYS A 244 -9.14 -3.41 -26.84
CA LYS A 244 -9.80 -4.11 -27.93
C LYS A 244 -10.91 -3.19 -28.40
N LYS A 245 -10.78 -2.79 -29.67
CA LYS A 245 -11.73 -2.04 -30.49
C LYS A 245 -13.18 -2.18 -30.02
N GLU A 246 -13.73 -1.09 -29.51
CA GLU A 246 -15.12 -0.73 -29.76
C GLU A 246 -15.11 0.64 -30.42
N ASP A 247 -15.49 0.62 -31.68
CA ASP A 247 -15.78 1.77 -32.51
C ASP A 247 -17.14 2.33 -32.04
N ASN A 248 -17.13 3.54 -31.46
CA ASN A 248 -18.17 4.58 -31.65
C ASN A 248 -18.02 5.76 -30.65
N SER A 249 -17.42 6.85 -31.15
CA SER A 249 -17.69 8.26 -30.85
C SER A 249 -18.10 8.66 -29.40
N ILE A 250 -17.13 8.88 -28.51
CA ILE A 250 -17.32 9.73 -27.33
C ILE A 250 -16.84 11.13 -27.66
N ARG A 251 -17.75 12.11 -27.64
CA ARG A 251 -17.44 13.54 -27.77
C ARG A 251 -16.42 13.93 -26.69
N LEU A 252 -15.18 14.21 -27.10
CA LEU A 252 -14.18 14.87 -26.25
C LEU A 252 -14.76 16.18 -25.74
N THR A 253 -15.03 16.26 -24.44
CA THR A 253 -15.40 17.53 -23.79
C THR A 253 -14.24 18.53 -23.97
N PRO A 254 -14.53 19.84 -24.06
CA PRO A 254 -13.48 20.85 -24.21
C PRO A 254 -12.39 20.79 -23.13
N GLU A 255 -12.75 20.39 -21.90
CA GLU A 255 -11.80 20.26 -20.78
C GLU A 255 -10.84 19.09 -20.93
N ASN A 256 -11.31 17.96 -21.46
CA ASN A 256 -10.46 16.79 -21.70
C ASN A 256 -9.42 17.08 -22.79
N ARG A 257 -9.77 17.90 -23.81
CA ARG A 257 -8.81 18.33 -24.85
C ARG A 257 -7.71 19.23 -24.29
N LEU A 258 -8.06 20.12 -23.36
CA LEU A 258 -7.13 21.01 -22.67
C LEU A 258 -6.12 20.22 -21.83
N HIS A 259 -6.60 19.20 -21.11
CA HIS A 259 -5.73 18.37 -20.28
C HIS A 259 -4.78 17.49 -21.09
N GLU A 260 -5.31 16.84 -22.13
CA GLU A 260 -4.48 16.03 -23.01
C GLU A 260 -3.42 16.89 -23.72
N GLY A 261 -3.79 18.06 -24.23
CA GLY A 261 -2.83 18.99 -24.83
C GLY A 261 -1.73 19.43 -23.85
N LEU A 262 -2.07 19.70 -22.59
CA LEU A 262 -1.10 20.02 -21.53
C LEU A 262 -0.11 18.88 -21.29
N LYS A 263 -0.61 17.65 -21.12
CA LYS A 263 0.22 16.47 -20.93
C LYS A 263 1.16 16.23 -22.11
N THR A 264 0.63 16.29 -23.34
CA THR A 264 1.43 16.09 -24.55
C THR A 264 2.54 17.14 -24.65
N THR A 265 2.22 18.41 -24.41
CA THR A 265 3.20 19.50 -24.49
C THR A 265 4.30 19.35 -23.44
N LEU A 266 3.96 18.98 -22.19
CA LEU A 266 4.96 18.72 -21.16
C LEU A 266 5.82 17.50 -21.49
N HIS A 267 5.23 16.44 -22.03
CA HIS A 267 5.97 15.25 -22.45
C HIS A 267 6.93 15.54 -23.61
N ASP A 268 6.48 16.31 -24.60
CA ASP A 268 7.32 16.72 -25.73
C ASP A 268 8.47 17.63 -25.29
N ALA A 269 8.26 18.48 -24.27
CA ALA A 269 9.32 19.27 -23.68
C ALA A 269 10.34 18.39 -22.91
N LEU A 270 9.87 17.41 -22.14
CA LEU A 270 10.72 16.47 -21.40
C LEU A 270 11.54 15.55 -22.33
N THR A 271 10.98 15.18 -23.47
CA THR A 271 11.65 14.36 -24.50
C THR A 271 12.43 15.20 -25.51
N ALA A 272 12.62 16.49 -25.24
CA ALA A 272 13.35 17.45 -26.06
C ALA A 272 12.84 17.57 -27.52
N LYS A 273 11.57 17.24 -27.77
CA LYS A 273 10.90 17.44 -29.07
C LYS A 273 10.46 18.89 -29.30
N ILE A 274 10.19 19.62 -28.23
CA ILE A 274 9.92 21.07 -28.24
C ILE A 274 10.76 21.78 -27.18
N GLN A 275 10.95 23.08 -27.35
CA GLN A 275 11.61 23.93 -26.35
C GLN A 275 10.61 24.96 -25.81
N LEU A 276 10.33 24.87 -24.51
CA LEU A 276 9.49 25.82 -23.78
C LEU A 276 10.35 26.96 -23.23
N THR A 277 9.81 28.17 -23.19
CA THR A 277 10.41 29.27 -22.42
C THR A 277 10.34 28.98 -20.92
N GLY A 278 11.18 29.64 -20.11
CA GLY A 278 11.15 29.47 -18.66
C GLY A 278 9.80 29.81 -18.02
N PHE A 279 9.07 30.76 -18.60
CA PHE A 279 7.70 31.08 -18.20
C PHE A 279 6.72 29.95 -18.58
N GLU A 280 6.73 29.48 -19.83
CA GLU A 280 5.82 28.42 -20.30
C GLU A 280 6.03 27.11 -19.52
N ALA A 281 7.27 26.70 -19.29
CA ALA A 281 7.58 25.49 -18.53
C ALA A 281 7.03 25.56 -17.10
N LYS A 282 7.26 26.69 -16.41
CA LYS A 282 6.75 26.91 -15.06
C LYS A 282 5.23 26.96 -15.04
N PHE A 283 4.63 27.70 -15.97
CA PHE A 283 3.19 27.85 -16.07
C PHE A 283 2.49 26.51 -16.32
N LEU A 284 2.94 25.71 -17.30
CA LEU A 284 2.35 24.40 -17.60
C LEU A 284 2.55 23.41 -16.44
N SER A 285 3.70 23.42 -15.78
CA SER A 285 3.95 22.59 -14.59
C SER A 285 3.00 22.95 -13.44
N ASP A 286 2.77 24.24 -13.20
CA ASP A 286 1.80 24.72 -12.19
C ASP A 286 0.36 24.34 -12.54
N MET A 287 -0.02 24.41 -13.83
CA MET A 287 -1.35 23.98 -14.28
C MET A 287 -1.55 22.47 -14.12
N GLN A 288 -0.54 21.66 -14.46
CA GLN A 288 -0.57 20.20 -14.31
C GLN A 288 -0.70 19.81 -12.84
N SER A 289 0.13 20.40 -11.96
CA SER A 289 0.09 20.13 -10.53
C SER A 289 -1.28 20.47 -9.91
N LYS A 290 -1.90 21.58 -10.32
CA LYS A 290 -3.24 21.94 -9.83
C LYS A 290 -4.35 21.10 -10.43
N TYR A 291 -4.23 20.68 -11.69
CA TYR A 291 -5.17 19.72 -12.28
C TYR A 291 -5.12 18.38 -11.54
N ASP A 292 -3.92 17.87 -11.25
CA ASP A 292 -3.75 16.61 -10.51
C ASP A 292 -4.35 16.64 -9.10
N LEU A 293 -4.46 17.84 -8.50
CA LEU A 293 -5.12 18.05 -7.21
C LEU A 293 -6.65 18.18 -7.32
N ASN A 294 -7.14 18.87 -8.35
CA ASN A 294 -8.56 19.28 -8.45
C ASN A 294 -9.39 18.41 -9.42
N GLY A 295 -8.76 17.60 -10.26
CA GLY A 295 -9.40 16.75 -11.27
C GLY A 295 -10.10 17.50 -12.42
N SER A 296 -9.98 18.83 -12.51
CA SER A 296 -10.58 19.65 -13.57
C SER A 296 -9.88 21.00 -13.72
N PHE A 297 -10.22 21.76 -14.77
CA PHE A 297 -9.76 23.15 -14.99
C PHE A 297 -10.81 24.22 -14.62
N THR A 298 -11.87 23.84 -13.91
CA THR A 298 -12.97 24.74 -13.52
C THR A 298 -12.50 25.95 -12.67
N TRP A 299 -11.33 25.84 -12.04
CA TRP A 299 -10.68 26.89 -11.24
C TRP A 299 -9.86 27.90 -12.07
N LEU A 300 -9.66 27.68 -13.37
CA LEU A 300 -8.88 28.62 -14.20
C LEU A 300 -9.63 29.95 -14.34
N THR A 301 -8.93 31.04 -14.06
CA THR A 301 -9.39 32.36 -14.50
C THR A 301 -9.41 32.42 -16.03
N GLN A 302 -10.28 33.26 -16.61
CA GLN A 302 -10.37 33.42 -18.07
C GLN A 302 -9.01 33.77 -18.70
N LYS A 303 -8.19 34.57 -18.01
CA LYS A 303 -6.83 34.93 -18.45
C LYS A 303 -5.88 33.72 -18.44
N GLN A 304 -5.93 32.89 -17.41
CA GLN A 304 -5.12 31.67 -17.33
C GLN A 304 -5.55 30.64 -18.38
N ARG A 305 -6.86 30.49 -18.60
CA ARG A 305 -7.40 29.59 -19.63
C ARG A 305 -6.94 30.00 -21.03
N ALA A 306 -7.07 31.29 -21.37
CA ALA A 306 -6.59 31.81 -22.65
C ALA A 306 -5.06 31.66 -22.81
N THR A 307 -4.30 31.81 -21.72
CA THR A 307 -2.85 31.59 -21.73
C THR A 307 -2.51 30.13 -21.98
N LEU A 308 -3.19 29.20 -21.32
CA LEU A 308 -3.02 27.77 -21.51
C LEU A 308 -3.36 27.38 -22.95
N GLU A 309 -4.54 27.74 -23.45
CA GLU A 309 -4.97 27.47 -24.83
C GLU A 309 -3.98 28.01 -25.87
N LYS A 310 -3.44 29.22 -25.66
CA LYS A 310 -2.44 29.81 -26.56
C LYS A 310 -1.12 29.03 -26.57
N ILE A 311 -0.65 28.56 -25.41
CA ILE A 311 0.56 27.74 -25.33
C ILE A 311 0.32 26.38 -26.00
N LEU A 312 -0.83 25.75 -25.75
CA LEU A 312 -1.16 24.46 -26.37
C LEU A 312 -1.32 24.60 -27.89
N ALA A 313 -1.92 25.67 -28.38
CA ALA A 313 -2.04 25.93 -29.83
C ALA A 313 -0.68 26.21 -30.49
N LYS A 314 0.30 26.74 -29.75
CA LYS A 314 1.65 27.01 -30.25
C LYS A 314 2.45 25.72 -30.49
N TYR A 315 2.20 24.67 -29.71
CA TYR A 315 2.98 23.43 -29.73
C TYR A 315 2.17 22.18 -30.11
N GLY A 316 0.85 22.28 -30.18
CA GLY A 316 -0.04 21.20 -30.61
C GLY A 316 0.12 20.91 -32.09
N ARG A 317 0.38 19.65 -32.43
CA ARG A 317 0.32 19.17 -33.82
C ARG A 317 -1.13 19.12 -34.27
N ASN A 318 -1.41 19.66 -35.46
CA ASN A 318 -2.68 19.46 -36.17
C ASN A 318 -2.97 17.97 -36.40
#